data_AF-A0A9X7DGR6-F1
#
_entry.id   AF-A0A9X7DGR6-F1
#
_cell.length_a   1.000
_cell.length_b   1.000
_cell.length_c   1.000
_cell.angle_alpha   90.00
_cell.angle_beta   90.00
_cell.angle_gamma   90.00
#
_symmetry.space_group_name_H-M   'P 1'
#
loop_
_entity.id
_entity.type
_entity.pdbx_description
1 polymer ?
#
loop_
_entity_poly.entity_id
_entity_poly.type
_entity_poly.pdbx_seq_one_letter_code
_entity_poly.pdbx_strand_id
1 'polypeptide(L)' 'MQIQLIEGRSPDLKKQLMREINEVVCRTLDVQPAQVRILINEFEKANWSVGGVAKDE' A
#
# COMPACT_ATOMS: atom_id res chain seq x y z
N MET A 1 -5.46 -3.92 6.93
CA MET A 1 -4.29 -4.32 6.10
C MET A 1 -3.31 -3.18 6.06
N GLN A 2 -2.02 -3.51 6.01
CA GLN A 2 -0.96 -2.53 5.90
C GLN A 2 -0.19 -2.76 4.60
N ILE A 3 0.02 -1.68 3.85
CA ILE A 3 0.76 -1.68 2.60
C ILE A 3 2.03 -0.87 2.83
N GLN A 4 3.17 -1.46 2.55
CA GLN A 4 4.47 -0.82 2.65
C GLN A 4 4.97 -0.51 1.25
N LEU A 5 5.31 0.74 0.97
CA LEU A 5 5.74 1.21 -0.33
C LEU A 5 7.00 2.07 -0.19
N ILE A 6 7.81 2.11 -1.24
CA ILE A 6 8.79 3.19 -1.41
C ILE A 6 8.04 4.45 -1.83
N GLU A 7 8.41 5.60 -1.26
CA GLU A 7 7.83 6.91 -1.54
C GLU A 7 7.86 7.32 -3.04
N GLY A 8 7.12 8.37 -3.39
CA GLY A 8 7.14 8.97 -4.73
C GLY A 8 5.94 8.65 -5.60
N ARG A 9 4.87 8.10 -5.02
CA ARG A 9 3.61 7.80 -5.73
C ARG A 9 2.65 8.97 -5.52
N SER A 10 1.92 9.34 -6.57
CA SER A 10 0.97 10.45 -6.47
C SER A 10 -0.15 10.13 -5.47
N PRO A 11 -0.75 11.15 -4.83
CA PRO A 11 -1.89 10.95 -3.95
C PRO A 11 -3.06 10.21 -4.62
N ASP A 12 -3.32 10.48 -5.90
CA ASP A 12 -4.43 9.87 -6.63
C ASP A 12 -4.19 8.40 -6.94
N LEU A 13 -2.95 8.01 -7.25
CA LEU A 13 -2.59 6.61 -7.41
C LEU A 13 -2.75 5.83 -6.10
N LYS A 14 -2.40 6.44 -4.96
CA LYS A 14 -2.61 5.85 -3.63
C LYS A 14 -4.11 5.68 -3.32
N LYS A 15 -4.95 6.67 -3.65
CA LYS A 15 -6.42 6.56 -3.50
C LYS A 15 -6.99 5.45 -4.36
N GLN A 16 -6.56 5.35 -5.62
CA GLN A 16 -6.97 4.28 -6.53
C GLN A 16 -6.58 2.92 -5.95
N LEU A 17 -5.33 2.74 -5.49
CA LEU A 17 -4.87 1.50 -4.86
C LEU A 17 -5.75 1.09 -3.67
N MET A 18 -6.06 2.03 -2.77
CA MET A 18 -6.93 1.75 -1.62
C MET A 18 -8.33 1.30 -2.04
N ARG A 19 -8.91 1.94 -3.08
CA ARG A 19 -10.22 1.56 -3.60
C ARG A 19 -10.23 0.14 -4.17
N GLU A 20 -9.28 -0.15 -5.06
CA GLU A 20 -9.19 -1.46 -5.73
C GLU A 20 -8.98 -2.60 -4.72
N ILE A 21 -8.08 -2.41 -3.74
CA ILE A 21 -7.85 -3.40 -2.69
C ILE A 21 -9.09 -3.57 -1.82
N ASN A 22 -9.78 -2.50 -1.45
CA ASN A 22 -11.02 -2.59 -0.69
C ASN A 22 -12.07 -3.41 -1.43
N GLU A 23 -12.27 -3.17 -2.73
CA GLU A 23 -13.21 -3.89 -3.58
C GLU A 23 -12.87 -5.39 -3.65
N VAL A 24 -11.59 -5.74 -3.85
CA VAL A 24 -11.14 -7.14 -3.84
C VAL A 24 -11.44 -7.80 -2.51
N VAL A 25 -11.09 -7.15 -1.39
CA VAL A 25 -11.26 -7.72 -0.05
C VAL A 25 -12.71 -7.94 0.30
N CYS A 26 -13.58 -6.95 0.05
CA CYS A 26 -15.02 -7.09 0.28
C CYS A 26 -15.57 -8.29 -0.51
N ARG A 27 -15.18 -8.42 -1.78
CA ARG A 27 -15.62 -9.52 -2.65
C ARG A 27 -15.09 -10.88 -2.20
N THR A 28 -13.82 -10.98 -1.79
CA THR A 28 -13.20 -12.27 -1.46
C THR A 28 -13.55 -12.78 -0.06
N LEU A 29 -13.76 -11.87 0.89
CA LEU A 29 -13.99 -12.20 2.29
C LEU A 29 -15.44 -12.02 2.73
N ASP A 30 -16.33 -11.60 1.83
CA ASP A 30 -17.75 -11.34 2.08
C ASP A 30 -17.99 -10.40 3.27
N VAL A 31 -17.29 -9.25 3.26
CA VAL A 31 -17.38 -8.20 4.30
C VAL A 31 -17.85 -6.88 3.71
N GLN A 32 -18.43 -6.02 4.55
CA GLN A 32 -18.82 -4.68 4.13
C GLN A 32 -17.62 -3.73 4.04
N PRO A 33 -17.64 -2.72 3.14
CA PRO A 33 -16.56 -1.75 2.99
C PRO A 33 -16.18 -1.04 4.30
N ALA A 34 -17.15 -0.73 5.15
CA ALA A 34 -16.91 -0.07 6.44
C ALA A 34 -16.08 -0.92 7.43
N GLN A 35 -15.98 -2.23 7.21
CA GLN A 35 -15.18 -3.15 8.03
C GLN A 35 -13.72 -3.20 7.59
N VAL A 36 -13.40 -2.71 6.39
CA VAL A 36 -12.06 -2.79 5.80
C VAL A 36 -11.29 -1.50 6.11
N ARG A 37 -10.08 -1.64 6.63
CA ARG A 37 -9.15 -0.52 6.89
C ARG A 37 -7.83 -0.78 6.19
N ILE A 38 -7.34 0.22 5.46
CA ILE A 38 -6.11 0.16 4.69
C ILE A 38 -5.20 1.30 5.17
N LEU A 39 -3.97 0.96 5.57
CA LEU A 39 -2.95 1.91 5.93
C LEU A 39 -1.79 1.80 4.94
N ILE A 40 -1.39 2.92 4.34
CA ILE A 40 -0.20 3.00 3.52
C ILE A 40 0.92 3.57 4.39
N ASN A 41 2.03 2.84 4.47
CA ASN A 41 3.28 3.33 5.05
C ASN A 41 4.31 3.50 3.93
N GLU A 42 4.78 4.72 3.76
CA GLU A 42 5.81 5.05 2.78
C GLU A 42 7.17 5.09 3.46
N PHE A 43 8.18 4.58 2.77
CA PHE A 43 9.57 4.61 3.20
C PHE A 43 10.41 5.31 2.15
N GLU A 44 11.36 6.13 2.62
CA GLU A 44 12.43 6.65 1.79
C GLU A 44 13.23 5.50 1.17
N LYS A 45 13.79 5.73 -0.03
CA LYS A 45 14.60 4.72 -0.74
C LYS A 45 15.80 4.24 0.09
N ALA A 46 16.43 5.13 0.85
CA ALA A 46 17.53 4.84 1.77
C ALA A 46 17.17 3.81 2.86
N ASN A 47 15.89 3.78 3.25
CA ASN A 47 15.38 2.92 4.31
C ASN A 47 14.81 1.59 3.79
N TRP A 48 14.95 1.32 2.49
CA TRP A 48 14.43 0.10 1.86
C TRP A 48 15.57 -0.68 1.20
N SER A 49 15.93 -1.84 1.76
CA SER A 49 16.99 -2.70 1.23
C SER A 49 16.43 -3.97 0.57
N VAL A 50 17.04 -4.37 -0.55
CA VAL A 50 16.80 -5.69 -1.16
C VAL A 50 18.16 -6.32 -1.47
N GLY A 51 18.41 -7.51 -0.93
CA GLY A 51 19.69 -8.21 -1.11
C GLY A 51 20.87 -7.51 -0.45
N GLY A 52 20.63 -6.67 0.57
CA GLY A 52 21.68 -5.92 1.28
C GLY A 52 22.01 -4.56 0.66
N VAL A 53 21.37 -4.18 -0.45
CA VAL A 53 21.58 -2.91 -1.15
C VAL A 53 20.37 -2.01 -0.95
N ALA A 54 20.59 -0.75 -0.52
CA ALA A 54 19.53 0.24 -0.37
C ALA A 54 18.99 0.67 -1.74
N LYS A 55 17.76 1.18 -1.80
CA LYS A 55 17.11 1.47 -3.09
C LYS A 55 17.44 2.85 -3.67
N ASP A 56 18.21 3.64 -2.95
CA ASP A 56 18.80 4.90 -3.41
C ASP A 56 20.23 4.74 -3.95
N GLU A 57 20.88 3.60 -3.68
CA GLU A 57 22.18 3.20 -4.24
C GLU A 57 22.10 2.76 -5.71
#